data_AF-A0A7K3YFJ9-F1
#
_entry.id   AF-A0A7K3YFJ9-F1
#
_cell.length_a   1.000
_cell.length_b   1.000
_cell.length_c   1.000
_cell.angle_alpha   90.00
_cell.angle_beta   90.00
_cell.angle_gamma   90.00
#
_symmetry.space_group_name_H-M   'P 1'
#
loop_
_entity.id
_entity.type
_entity.pdbx_description
1 polymer ?
#
loop_
_entity_poly.entity_id
_entity_poly.type
_entity_poly.pdbx_seq_one_letter_code
_entity_poly.pdbx_strand_id
1 'polypeptide(L)'
;VAKSGEMLKDHACCVMVASGTLIRDHPDIVEQAVKTHIKGTEYNLAHPDEAASIYAKKTGQNVETVKASFRDWDGAWIADPHVITSSVVEYTELQYELGYITNPLTADDLFDFSFYDRALA
;
A
#
# COMPACT_ATOMS: atom_id res chain seq x y z
N VAL A 1 -7.59 6.96 22.71
CA VAL A 1 -7.68 7.25 21.26
C VAL A 1 -7.90 5.91 20.59
N ALA A 2 -8.90 5.78 19.72
CA ALA A 2 -9.09 4.56 18.95
C ALA A 2 -8.04 4.51 17.82
N LYS A 3 -7.45 3.34 17.58
CA LYS A 3 -6.55 3.10 16.45
C LYS A 3 -7.34 2.76 15.19
N SER A 4 -6.71 2.90 14.03
CA SER A 4 -7.39 2.72 12.75
C SER A 4 -7.96 1.31 12.59
N GLY A 5 -7.19 0.29 13.00
CA GLY A 5 -7.62 -1.11 12.94
C GLY A 5 -8.76 -1.46 13.92
N GLU A 6 -8.99 -0.63 14.94
CA GLU A 6 -10.15 -0.75 15.84
C GLU A 6 -11.42 -0.15 15.20
N MET A 7 -11.26 0.79 14.27
CA MET A 7 -12.38 1.42 13.55
C MET A 7 -12.84 0.57 12.37
N LEU A 8 -11.89 0.03 11.60
CA LEU A 8 -12.16 -0.91 10.51
C LEU A 8 -11.05 -1.95 10.48
N LYS A 9 -11.39 -3.21 10.76
CA LYS A 9 -10.38 -4.26 10.86
C LYS A 9 -9.76 -4.53 9.48
N ASP A 10 -8.43 -4.67 9.45
CA ASP A 10 -7.63 -5.08 8.29
C ASP A 10 -7.83 -4.22 7.02
N HIS A 11 -8.25 -2.95 7.17
CA HIS A 11 -8.42 -2.06 6.04
C HIS A 11 -7.10 -1.64 5.39
N ALA A 12 -7.12 -1.56 4.06
CA ALA A 12 -6.01 -0.98 3.31
C ALA A 12 -5.90 0.53 3.57
N CYS A 13 -4.67 1.03 3.69
CA CYS A 13 -4.40 2.46 3.85
C CYS A 13 -3.71 3.04 2.61
N CYS A 14 -2.47 2.63 2.37
CA CYS A 14 -1.69 3.10 1.22
C CYS A 14 -1.64 2.04 0.13
N VAL A 15 -1.77 2.47 -1.12
CA VAL A 15 -1.71 1.63 -2.32
C VAL A 15 -0.75 2.22 -3.35
N MET A 16 -0.20 1.38 -4.23
CA MET A 16 0.57 1.79 -5.39
C MET A 16 -0.37 1.94 -6.59
N VAL A 17 -0.31 3.08 -7.28
CA VAL A 17 -1.12 3.34 -8.48
C VAL A 17 -0.19 3.74 -9.62
N ALA A 18 -0.43 3.18 -10.80
CA ALA A 18 0.23 3.55 -12.04
C ALA A 18 -0.80 4.06 -13.04
N SER A 19 -0.42 5.04 -13.87
CA SER A 19 -1.31 5.51 -14.93
C SER A 19 -1.46 4.45 -16.01
N GLY A 20 -2.64 4.38 -16.63
CA GLY A 20 -2.88 3.43 -17.73
C GLY A 20 -1.92 3.63 -18.90
N THR A 21 -1.47 4.86 -19.16
CA THR A 21 -0.44 5.15 -20.17
C THR A 21 0.89 4.50 -19.80
N LEU A 22 1.33 4.61 -18.54
CA LEU A 22 2.58 3.99 -18.09
C LEU A 22 2.49 2.47 -18.15
N ILE A 23 1.35 1.88 -17.76
CA ILE A 23 1.09 0.44 -17.83
C ILE A 23 1.18 -0.08 -19.26
N ARG A 24 0.57 0.62 -20.23
CA ARG A 24 0.55 0.17 -21.64
C ARG A 24 1.85 0.42 -22.38
N ASP A 25 2.45 1.59 -22.17
CA ASP A 25 3.56 2.06 -23.00
C ASP A 25 4.93 1.66 -22.41
N HIS A 26 4.99 1.45 -21.09
CA HIS A 26 6.20 1.10 -20.35
C HIS A 26 5.95 0.02 -19.27
N PRO A 27 5.42 -1.17 -19.64
CA PRO A 27 5.11 -2.23 -18.68
C PRO A 27 6.36 -2.75 -17.93
N ASP A 28 7.53 -2.69 -18.57
CA ASP A 28 8.81 -3.04 -17.95
C ASP A 28 9.17 -2.12 -16.78
N ILE A 29 8.90 -0.81 -16.91
CA ILE A 29 9.11 0.16 -15.83
C ILE A 29 8.15 -0.11 -14.68
N VAL A 30 6.88 -0.42 -14.96
CA VAL A 30 5.89 -0.75 -13.94
C VAL A 30 6.28 -2.02 -13.19
N GLU A 31 6.68 -3.07 -13.91
CA GLU A 31 7.16 -4.31 -13.30
C GLU A 31 8.37 -4.08 -12.40
N GLN A 32 9.34 -3.28 -12.87
CA GLN A 32 10.52 -2.96 -12.06
C GLN A 32 10.17 -2.12 -10.83
N ALA A 33 9.17 -1.23 -10.91
CA ALA A 33 8.67 -0.49 -9.76
C ALA A 33 8.03 -1.43 -8.74
N VAL A 34 7.23 -2.41 -9.17
CA VAL A 34 6.64 -3.43 -8.29
C VAL A 34 7.72 -4.29 -7.62
N LYS A 35 8.71 -4.79 -8.38
CA LYS A 35 9.86 -5.53 -7.83
C LYS A 35 10.62 -4.71 -6.78
N THR A 36 10.80 -3.42 -7.02
CA THR A 36 11.47 -2.51 -6.09
C THR A 36 10.62 -2.28 -4.84
N HIS A 37 9.29 -2.16 -4.98
CA HIS A 37 8.38 -2.00 -3.85
C HIS A 37 8.35 -3.22 -2.94
N ILE A 38 8.35 -4.44 -3.51
CA ILE A 38 8.44 -5.70 -2.76
C ILE A 38 9.73 -5.71 -1.93
N LYS A 39 10.88 -5.53 -2.57
CA LYS A 39 12.20 -5.50 -1.90
C LYS A 39 12.29 -4.40 -0.85
N GLY A 40 11.74 -3.22 -1.11
CA GLY A 40 11.71 -2.11 -0.17
C GLY A 40 10.88 -2.44 1.07
N THR A 41 9.75 -3.11 0.89
CA THR A 41 8.89 -3.57 2.00
C THR A 41 9.60 -4.62 2.85
N GLU A 42 10.22 -5.63 2.21
CA GLU A 42 11.03 -6.64 2.91
C GLU A 42 12.19 -6.01 3.67
N TYR A 43 12.89 -5.05 3.06
CA TYR A 43 13.98 -4.33 3.70
C TYR A 43 13.51 -3.55 4.92
N ASN A 44 12.39 -2.83 4.83
CA ASN A 44 11.84 -2.09 5.97
C ASN A 44 11.51 -3.00 7.15
N LEU A 45 10.95 -4.18 6.87
CA LEU A 45 10.63 -5.19 7.89
C LEU A 45 11.89 -5.78 8.53
N ALA A 46 12.93 -6.03 7.73
CA ALA A 46 14.20 -6.57 8.21
C ALA A 46 15.09 -5.53 8.93
N HIS A 47 14.93 -4.24 8.59
CA HIS A 47 15.79 -3.15 9.04
C HIS A 47 15.00 -1.93 9.57
N PRO A 48 14.12 -2.09 10.58
CA PRO A 48 13.20 -1.03 11.01
C PRO A 48 13.90 0.24 11.52
N ASP A 49 15.05 0.09 12.17
CA ASP A 49 15.83 1.23 12.69
C ASP A 49 16.46 2.08 11.57
N GLU A 50 16.94 1.42 10.52
CA GLU A 50 17.47 2.11 9.34
C GLU A 50 16.34 2.74 8.53
N ALA A 51 15.23 2.02 8.34
CA ALA A 51 14.03 2.56 7.69
C ALA A 51 13.53 3.83 8.38
N ALA A 52 13.48 3.84 9.72
CA ALA A 52 13.12 5.03 10.49
C ALA A 52 14.11 6.18 10.27
N SER A 53 15.42 5.89 10.20
CA SER A 53 16.47 6.88 9.97
C SER A 53 16.39 7.50 8.56
N ILE A 54 16.15 6.67 7.53
CA ILE A 54 15.96 7.13 6.14
C ILE A 54 14.73 8.05 6.06
N TYR A 55 13.61 7.63 6.63
CA TYR A 55 12.37 8.41 6.64
C TYR A 55 12.53 9.73 7.41
N ALA A 56 13.14 9.71 8.60
CA ALA A 56 13.41 10.89 9.40
C ALA A 56 14.31 11.89 8.64
N LYS A 57 15.39 11.41 8.02
CA LYS A 57 16.28 12.24 7.20
C LYS A 57 15.55 12.88 6.01
N LYS A 58 14.65 12.13 5.36
CA LYS A 58 13.90 12.60 4.19
C LYS A 58 12.84 13.65 4.56
N THR A 59 12.18 13.47 5.70
CA THR A 59 11.03 14.30 6.11
C THR A 59 11.39 15.41 7.09
N GLY A 60 12.58 15.37 7.70
CA GLY A 60 12.99 16.27 8.77
C GLY A 60 12.38 15.94 10.14
N GLN A 61 11.70 14.79 10.28
CA GLN A 61 11.11 14.37 11.54
C GLN A 61 12.17 13.86 12.53
N ASN A 62 11.83 13.89 13.83
CA ASN A 62 12.67 13.31 14.87
C ASN A 62 12.67 11.77 14.76
N VAL A 63 13.86 11.18 14.66
CA VAL A 63 14.02 9.73 14.46
C VAL A 63 13.42 8.89 15.59
N GLU A 64 13.50 9.36 16.84
CA GLU A 64 12.93 8.63 17.98
C GLU A 64 11.40 8.65 17.94
N THR A 65 10.79 9.73 17.46
CA THR A 65 9.35 9.79 17.20
C THR A 65 8.92 8.80 16.11
N VAL A 66 9.70 8.70 15.02
CA VAL A 66 9.43 7.72 13.93
C VAL A 66 9.58 6.28 14.42
N LYS A 67 10.63 5.99 15.19
CA LYS A 67 10.81 4.66 15.80
C LYS A 67 9.68 4.31 16.76
N ALA A 68 9.19 5.28 17.54
CA ALA A 68 8.03 5.08 18.40
C ALA A 68 6.77 4.77 17.57
N SER A 69 6.52 5.51 16.48
CA SER A 69 5.35 5.24 15.64
C SER A 69 5.37 3.85 15.01
N PHE A 70 6.55 3.32 14.64
CA PHE A 70 6.64 1.95 14.11
C PHE A 70 6.25 0.88 15.14
N ARG A 71 6.51 1.12 16.44
CA ARG A 71 6.12 0.18 17.52
C ARG A 71 4.66 0.32 17.91
N ASP A 72 4.14 1.53 17.86
CA ASP A 72 2.79 1.84 18.35
C ASP A 72 1.71 1.63 17.27
N TRP A 73 2.09 1.68 15.99
CA TRP A 73 1.19 1.46 14.86
C TRP A 73 0.62 0.04 14.87
N ASP A 74 -0.67 -0.07 14.58
CA ASP A 74 -1.45 -1.31 14.58
C ASP A 74 -1.62 -1.94 13.19
N GLY A 75 -0.89 -1.43 12.19
CA GLY A 75 -0.89 -1.98 10.84
C GLY A 75 0.37 -2.80 10.52
N ALA A 76 0.46 -3.20 9.25
CA ALA A 76 1.62 -3.88 8.69
C ALA A 76 1.95 -3.31 7.32
N TRP A 77 3.23 -3.34 6.94
CA TRP A 77 3.63 -3.11 5.55
C TRP A 77 3.47 -4.40 4.77
N ILE A 78 2.59 -4.36 3.77
CA ILE A 78 2.24 -5.51 2.93
C ILE A 78 2.40 -5.10 1.48
N ALA A 79 3.21 -5.86 0.74
CA ALA A 79 3.42 -5.63 -0.69
C ALA A 79 2.49 -6.47 -1.58
N ASP A 80 1.85 -7.51 -1.03
CA ASP A 80 0.93 -8.39 -1.76
C ASP A 80 -0.44 -7.73 -1.96
N PRO A 81 -0.82 -7.37 -3.20
CA PRO A 81 -2.11 -6.73 -3.47
C PRO A 81 -3.30 -7.67 -3.22
N HIS A 82 -3.12 -9.00 -3.24
CA HIS A 82 -4.21 -9.94 -2.98
C HIS A 82 -4.74 -9.83 -1.55
N VAL A 83 -3.89 -9.44 -0.60
CA VAL A 83 -4.27 -9.28 0.81
C VAL A 83 -5.19 -8.08 1.03
N ILE A 84 -5.03 -7.01 0.24
CA ILE A 84 -5.81 -5.77 0.39
C ILE A 84 -7.07 -5.72 -0.48
N THR A 85 -7.24 -6.68 -1.39
CA THR A 85 -8.25 -6.61 -2.46
C THR A 85 -9.67 -6.47 -1.91
N SER A 86 -10.07 -7.31 -0.95
CA SER A 86 -11.43 -7.26 -0.38
C SER A 86 -11.71 -5.92 0.29
N SER A 87 -10.78 -5.44 1.13
CA SER A 87 -10.92 -4.16 1.83
C SER A 87 -11.05 -2.99 0.85
N VAL A 88 -10.31 -2.99 -0.26
CA VAL A 88 -10.38 -1.91 -1.24
C VAL A 88 -11.72 -1.94 -1.99
N VAL A 89 -12.22 -3.13 -2.35
CA VAL A 89 -13.54 -3.28 -2.98
C VAL A 89 -14.67 -2.83 -2.04
N GLU A 90 -14.65 -3.28 -0.78
CA GLU A 90 -15.60 -2.83 0.27
C GLU A 90 -15.58 -1.31 0.46
N TYR A 91 -14.39 -0.70 0.37
CA TYR A 91 -14.27 0.76 0.46
C TYR A 91 -14.96 1.48 -0.71
N THR A 92 -14.99 0.88 -1.91
CA THR A 92 -15.72 1.45 -3.05
C THR A 92 -17.23 1.35 -2.88
N GLU A 93 -17.73 0.28 -2.26
CA GLU A 93 -19.16 0.12 -1.91
C GLU A 93 -19.58 1.22 -0.94
N LEU A 94 -18.79 1.48 0.11
CA LEU A 94 -19.03 2.57 1.04
C LEU A 94 -19.04 3.94 0.34
N GLN A 95 -18.09 4.19 -0.58
CA GLN A 95 -18.07 5.45 -1.34
C GLN A 95 -19.30 5.60 -2.24
N TYR A 96 -19.81 4.52 -2.80
CA TYR A 96 -21.05 4.52 -3.57
C TYR A 96 -22.26 4.82 -2.69
N GLU A 97 -22.37 4.18 -1.53
CA GLU A 97 -23.44 4.42 -0.55
C GLU A 97 -23.47 5.87 -0.05
N LEU A 98 -22.30 6.50 0.11
CA LEU A 98 -22.15 7.90 0.48
C LEU A 98 -22.39 8.87 -0.70
N GLY A 99 -22.57 8.37 -1.91
CA GLY A 99 -22.82 9.16 -3.12
C GLY A 99 -21.58 9.87 -3.68
N TYR A 100 -20.37 9.42 -3.34
CA TYR A 100 -19.13 9.98 -3.89
C TYR A 100 -18.79 9.46 -5.28
N ILE A 101 -19.22 8.23 -5.60
CA ILE A 101 -19.07 7.61 -6.92
C ILE A 101 -20.43 7.15 -7.42
N THR A 102 -20.56 6.99 -8.74
CA THR A 102 -21.84 6.65 -9.38
C THR A 102 -22.12 5.17 -9.47
N ASN A 103 -21.09 4.33 -9.37
CA ASN A 103 -21.18 2.87 -9.32
C ASN A 103 -20.06 2.31 -8.43
N PRO A 104 -20.28 1.21 -7.69
CA PRO A 104 -19.19 0.48 -7.04
C PRO A 104 -18.23 -0.10 -8.08
N LEU A 105 -16.97 -0.32 -7.69
CA LEU A 105 -15.92 -0.86 -8.56
C LEU A 105 -15.55 -2.28 -8.13
N THR A 106 -15.30 -3.15 -9.09
CA THR A 106 -14.88 -4.52 -8.85
C THR A 106 -13.36 -4.64 -8.70
N ALA A 107 -12.87 -5.81 -8.27
CA ALA A 107 -11.44 -6.08 -8.22
C ALA A 107 -10.79 -5.93 -9.61
N ASP A 108 -11.46 -6.38 -10.68
CA ASP A 108 -10.97 -6.30 -12.06
C ASP A 108 -10.91 -4.85 -12.58
N ASP A 109 -11.73 -3.95 -12.03
CA ASP A 109 -11.68 -2.51 -12.37
C ASP A 109 -10.48 -1.81 -11.70
N LEU A 110 -9.96 -2.37 -10.60
CA LEU A 110 -9.03 -1.70 -9.69
C LEU A 110 -7.62 -2.28 -9.72
N PHE A 111 -7.48 -3.58 -9.95
CA PHE A 111 -6.22 -4.29 -9.78
C PHE A 111 -5.76 -4.96 -11.08
N ASP A 112 -4.47 -4.78 -11.38
CA ASP A 112 -3.73 -5.63 -12.32
C ASP A 112 -2.72 -6.46 -11.53
N PHE A 113 -3.15 -7.66 -11.10
CA PHE A 113 -2.32 -8.57 -10.31
C PHE A 113 -1.11 -9.09 -11.09
N SER A 114 -1.14 -9.04 -12.43
CA SER A 114 -0.14 -9.67 -13.27
C SER A 114 1.27 -9.10 -13.05
N PHE A 115 1.40 -7.82 -12.68
CA PHE A 115 2.69 -7.20 -12.38
C PHE A 115 3.30 -7.73 -11.08
N TYR A 116 2.47 -7.99 -10.07
CA TYR A 116 2.92 -8.56 -8.81
C TYR A 116 3.31 -10.03 -9.00
N ASP A 117 2.45 -10.81 -9.67
CA ASP A 117 2.69 -12.24 -9.89
C ASP A 117 3.96 -12.49 -10.71
N ARG A 118 4.20 -11.70 -11.77
CA ARG A 118 5.46 -11.75 -12.54
C ARG A 118 6.66 -11.29 -11.74
N ALA A 119 6.49 -10.41 -10.75
CA ALA A 119 7.58 -9.96 -9.90
C ALA A 119 8.04 -11.04 -8.92
N LEU A 120 7.19 -12.00 -8.59
CA LEU A 120 7.48 -13.14 -7.71
C LEU A 120 7.95 -14.40 -8.46
N ALA A 121 7.64 -14.51 -9.76
CA ALA A 121 8.05 -15.62 -10.62
C ALA A 121 9.54 -15.58 -10.97
#